data_AF-A0A1Y2HZU7-F1
#
_entry.id   AF-A0A1Y2HZU7-F1
#
_cell.length_a   1.000
_cell.length_b   1.000
_cell.length_c   1.000
_cell.angle_alpha   90.00
_cell.angle_beta   90.00
_cell.angle_gamma   90.00
#
_symmetry.space_group_name_H-M   'P 1'
#
loop_
_entity.id
_entity.type
_entity.pdbx_description
1 polymer ?
#
loop_
_entity_poly.entity_id
_entity_poly.type
_entity_poly.pdbx_seq_one_letter_code
_entity_poly.pdbx_strand_id
1 'polypeptide(L)' 'MRSATIIFTILVTILLCGIQAVNAGLVTYAACQSGCNIAVVACYAAAGVVFGVGSVPICNVQQGLCMATCAAMALTPTP' A
#
# COMPACT_ATOMS: atom_id res chain seq x y z
N MET A 1 23.20 34.53 -17.73
CA MET A 1 21.96 34.49 -16.91
C MET A 1 20.82 33.73 -17.61
N ARG A 2 20.46 34.05 -18.87
CA ARG A 2 19.42 33.33 -19.64
C ARG A 2 19.64 31.82 -19.80
N SER A 3 20.85 31.36 -20.14
CA SER A 3 21.12 29.92 -20.28
C SER A 3 21.02 29.13 -18.97
N ALA A 4 21.37 29.74 -17.84
CA ALA A 4 21.26 29.09 -16.53
C ALA A 4 19.79 28.89 -16.14
N THR A 5 18.93 29.87 -16.44
CA THR A 5 17.48 29.75 -16.24
C THR A 5 16.88 28.67 -17.13
N ILE A 6 17.27 28.59 -18.40
CA ILE A 6 16.76 27.56 -19.33
C ILE A 6 17.17 26.15 -18.87
N ILE A 7 18.43 25.96 -18.47
CA ILE A 7 18.90 24.66 -17.96
C ILE A 7 18.16 24.29 -16.68
N PHE A 8 17.96 25.23 -15.75
CA PHE A 8 17.21 25.00 -14.52
C PHE A 8 15.76 24.60 -14.80
N THR A 9 15.07 25.29 -15.71
CA THR A 9 13.70 24.95 -16.09
C THR A 9 13.61 23.57 -16.73
N ILE A 10 14.55 23.20 -17.60
CA ILE A 10 14.61 21.86 -18.22
C ILE A 10 14.80 20.78 -17.15
N LEU A 11 15.75 20.97 -16.22
CA LEU A 11 16.00 20.00 -15.14
C LEU A 11 14.80 19.85 -14.20
N VAL A 12 14.14 20.95 -13.83
CA VAL A 12 12.92 20.94 -13.02
C VAL A 12 11.79 20.21 -13.75
N THR A 13 11.63 20.44 -15.05
CA THR A 13 10.59 19.78 -15.86
C THR A 13 10.83 18.28 -15.99
N ILE A 14 12.08 17.85 -16.18
CA ILE A 14 12.46 16.42 -16.22
C ILE A 14 12.22 15.76 -14.87
N LEU A 15 12.59 16.42 -13.76
CA LEU A 15 12.36 15.93 -12.41
C LEU A 15 10.85 15.76 -12.13
N LEU A 16 10.03 16.74 -12.52
CA LEU A 16 8.57 16.71 -12.38
C LEU A 16 7.93 15.61 -13.24
N CYS A 17 8.47 15.35 -14.44
CA CYS A 17 8.02 14.28 -15.34
C CYS A 17 8.32 12.86 -14.80
N GLY A 18 9.31 12.71 -13.91
CA GLY A 18 9.60 11.43 -13.25
C GLY A 18 8.67 11.08 -12.09
N ILE A 19 7.94 12.05 -11.53
CA ILE A 19 7.09 11.88 -10.33
C ILE A 19 5.67 11.39 -10.67
N GLN A 20 5.32 11.33 -11.96
CA GLN A 20 4.00 10.94 -12.45
C GLN A 20 3.88 9.46 -12.79
N ALA A 21 4.74 8.63 -12.19
CA ALA A 21 4.38 7.24 -11.92
C ALA A 21 3.20 7.26 -10.95
N VAL A 22 1.98 7.23 -11.47
CA VAL A 22 0.78 6.96 -10.69
C VAL A 22 1.04 5.67 -9.95
N ASN A 23 1.35 5.78 -8.67
CA ASN A 23 1.75 4.65 -7.84
C ASN A 23 0.51 3.85 -7.42
N ALA A 24 -0.41 3.61 -8.37
CA ALA A 24 -1.70 3.01 -8.08
C ALA A 24 -1.54 1.60 -7.54
N GLY A 25 -0.42 0.91 -7.81
CA GLY A 25 -0.03 -0.32 -7.12
C GLY A 25 0.17 -0.16 -5.59
N LEU A 26 0.76 0.95 -5.13
CA LEU A 26 0.85 1.21 -3.68
C LEU A 26 -0.50 1.63 -3.09
N VAL A 27 -1.32 2.36 -3.84
CA VAL A 27 -2.66 2.74 -3.39
C VAL A 27 -3.54 1.50 -3.23
N THR A 28 -3.53 0.58 -4.20
CA THR A 28 -4.25 -0.70 -4.11
C THR A 28 -3.68 -1.60 -3.01
N TYR A 29 -2.36 -1.64 -2.84
CA TYR A 29 -1.73 -2.34 -1.72
C TYR A 29 -2.20 -1.80 -0.36
N ALA A 30 -2.20 -0.48 -0.18
CA ALA A 30 -2.65 0.15 1.06
C ALA A 30 -4.14 -0.15 1.33
N ALA A 31 -5.00 -0.05 0.32
CA ALA A 31 -6.41 -0.38 0.44
C ALA A 31 -6.63 -1.87 0.80
N CYS A 32 -5.88 -2.78 0.18
CA CYS A 32 -5.91 -4.21 0.49
C CYS A 32 -5.53 -4.48 1.95
N GLN A 33 -4.43 -3.87 2.43
CA GLN A 33 -4.01 -4.01 3.83
C GLN A 33 -5.07 -3.47 4.80
N SER A 34 -5.66 -2.31 4.52
CA SER A 34 -6.74 -1.76 5.35
C SER A 34 -7.91 -2.74 5.43
N GLY A 35 -8.33 -3.33 4.31
CA GLY A 35 -9.38 -4.35 4.28
C GLY A 35 -9.04 -5.60 5.12
N CYS A 36 -7.85 -6.17 4.93
CA CYS A 36 -7.39 -7.34 5.69
C CYS A 36 -7.31 -7.04 7.21
N ASN A 37 -6.89 -5.83 7.60
CA ASN A 37 -6.82 -5.41 8.99
C ASN A 37 -8.20 -5.22 9.62
N ILE A 38 -9.17 -4.68 8.88
CA ILE A 38 -10.56 -4.59 9.34
C ILE A 38 -11.12 -6.01 9.54
N ALA A 39 -10.88 -6.92 8.60
CA ALA A 39 -11.35 -8.30 8.67
C ALA A 39 -10.77 -9.08 9.85
N VAL A 40 -9.46 -8.94 10.13
CA VAL A 40 -8.87 -9.64 11.30
C VAL A 40 -9.40 -9.08 12.61
N VAL A 41 -9.57 -7.75 12.73
CA VAL A 41 -10.16 -7.13 13.92
C VAL A 41 -11.58 -7.63 14.14
N ALA A 42 -12.40 -7.76 13.09
CA ALA A 42 -13.74 -8.34 13.18
C ALA A 42 -13.73 -9.81 13.63
N CYS A 43 -12.80 -10.62 13.10
CA CYS A 43 -12.62 -12.02 13.50
C CYS A 43 -12.24 -12.15 14.99
N TYR A 44 -11.31 -11.31 15.45
CA TYR A 44 -10.90 -11.23 16.85
C TYR A 44 -12.05 -10.79 17.77
N ALA A 45 -12.82 -9.78 17.34
CA ALA A 45 -14.01 -9.32 18.05
C ALA A 45 -15.06 -10.43 18.18
N ALA A 46 -15.28 -11.23 17.12
CA ALA A 46 -16.18 -12.40 17.16
C ALA A 46 -15.68 -13.49 18.13
N ALA A 47 -14.36 -13.61 18.31
CA ALA A 47 -13.75 -14.49 19.30
C ALA A 47 -13.70 -13.89 20.72
N GLY A 48 -14.17 -12.64 20.92
CA GLY A 48 -14.14 -11.96 22.21
C GLY A 48 -12.76 -11.52 22.66
N VAL A 49 -11.78 -11.45 21.76
CA VAL A 49 -10.39 -11.09 22.07
C VAL A 49 -10.03 -9.80 21.35
N VAL A 50 -9.34 -8.88 22.02
CA VAL A 50 -8.80 -7.68 21.36
C VAL A 50 -7.59 -8.06 20.52
N PHE A 51 -7.59 -7.68 19.24
CA PHE A 51 -6.46 -7.93 18.34
C PHE A 51 -5.14 -7.37 18.92
N GLY A 52 -4.11 -8.21 18.98
CA GLY A 52 -2.81 -7.87 19.57
C GLY A 52 -2.66 -8.14 21.07
N VAL A 53 -3.73 -8.48 21.79
CA VAL A 53 -3.69 -8.78 23.24
C VAL A 53 -3.62 -10.30 23.52
N GLY A 54 -4.01 -11.12 22.55
CA GLY A 54 -3.94 -12.59 22.61
C GLY A 54 -3.79 -13.20 21.21
N SER A 55 -3.75 -14.53 21.11
CA SER A 55 -3.70 -15.22 19.83
C SER A 55 -5.02 -15.91 19.51
N VAL A 56 -5.56 -15.61 18.32
CA VAL A 56 -6.66 -16.36 17.72
C VAL A 56 -6.13 -16.98 16.43
N PRO A 57 -5.62 -18.23 16.47
CA PRO A 57 -4.81 -18.82 15.39
C PRO A 57 -5.49 -18.77 14.03
N ILE A 58 -6.80 -19.06 13.97
CA ILE A 58 -7.57 -19.04 12.72
C ILE A 58 -7.65 -17.63 12.11
N CYS A 59 -7.83 -16.59 12.94
CA CYS A 59 -7.85 -15.20 12.49
C CYS A 59 -6.47 -14.76 11.96
N ASN A 60 -5.38 -15.20 12.62
CA ASN A 60 -4.02 -14.88 12.20
C ASN A 60 -3.62 -15.54 10.89
N VAL A 61 -3.99 -16.80 10.69
CA VAL A 61 -3.77 -17.51 9.43
C VAL A 61 -4.53 -16.83 8.29
N GLN A 62 -5.79 -16.47 8.53
CA GLN A 62 -6.60 -15.78 7.53
C GLN A 62 -6.02 -14.39 7.18
N GLN A 63 -5.54 -13.64 8.18
CA GLN A 63 -4.86 -12.37 7.95
C GLN A 63 -3.58 -12.57 7.11
N GLY A 64 -2.76 -13.57 7.45
CA GLY A 64 -1.53 -13.87 6.71
C GLY A 64 -1.79 -14.20 5.24
N LEU A 65 -2.79 -15.03 4.96
CA LEU A 65 -3.19 -15.36 3.58
C LEU A 65 -3.72 -14.13 2.84
N CYS A 66 -4.55 -13.30 3.50
CA CYS A 66 -5.03 -12.05 2.93
C CYS A 66 -3.87 -11.11 2.57
N MET A 67 -2.93 -10.88 3.49
CA MET A 67 -1.76 -10.03 3.27
C MET A 67 -0.81 -10.57 2.18
N ALA A 68 -0.69 -11.89 2.06
CA ALA A 68 0.09 -12.50 0.97
C ALA A 68 -0.48 -12.14 -0.41
N THR A 69 -1.81 -12.07 -0.55
CA THR A 69 -2.43 -11.62 -1.82
C THR A 69 -2.24 -10.13 -2.08
N CYS A 70 -2.18 -9.29 -1.04
CA CYS A 70 -1.90 -7.86 -1.19
C CYS A 70 -0.52 -7.62 -1.81
N ALA A 71 0.49 -8.45 -1.54
CA ALA A 71 1.82 -8.31 -2.12
C ALA A 71 1.81 -8.33 -3.67
N ALA A 72 0.89 -9.08 -4.28
CA ALA A 72 0.72 -9.07 -5.73
C ALA A 72 0.26 -7.69 -6.23
N MET A 73 -0.65 -7.02 -5.51
CA MET A 73 -1.18 -5.69 -5.86
C MET A 73 -0.10 -4.60 -5.85
N ALA A 74 0.92 -4.75 -4.99
CA ALA A 74 2.05 -3.83 -4.94
C ALA A 74 2.98 -3.94 -6.15
N LEU A 75 3.05 -5.13 -6.77
CA LEU A 75 3.97 -5.46 -7.86
C LEU A 75 3.31 -5.41 -9.24
N THR A 76 1.97 -5.40 -9.31
CA THR A 76 1.25 -5.31 -10.57
C THR A 76 1.32 -3.89 -11.15
N PRO A 77 1.80 -3.71 -12.40
CA PRO A 77 1.64 -2.47 -13.13
C PRO A 77 0.15 -2.14 -13.23
N THR A 78 -0.20 -0.92 -12.87
CA THR A 78 -1.57 -0.41 -13.04
C THR A 78 -1.68 0.18 -14.45
N PRO A 79 -2.70 -0.18 -15.24
CA PRO A 79 -2.86 0.31 -16.61
C PRO A 79 -3.17 1.80 -16.66
#